data_AF-A0A8B7XTX3-F1
#
_entry.id   AF-A0A8B7XTX3-F1
#
_cell.length_a   1.000
_cell.length_b   1.000
_cell.length_c   1.000
_cell.angle_alpha   90.00
_cell.angle_beta   90.00
_cell.angle_gamma   90.00
#
_symmetry.space_group_name_H-M   'P 1'
#
loop_
_entity.id
_entity.type
_entity.pdbx_description
1 polymer ?
#
loop_
_entity_poly.entity_id
_entity_poly.type
_entity_poly.pdbx_seq_one_letter_code
_entity_poly.pdbx_strand_id
1 'polypeptide(L)'
;MIQESEAEPAAESAAAAMGKLTEGQVMAKAHSSDLENVKKLNCWCGELTDVSIFRQMPNIEVINVSVNSITTLEDFAHCPNLAELYIRKNCIGDLAEIWYLRNLRKLRVLWLADNPCAAGDHYRLTVLRMLPNLQKLDNVLVTNDEVNRAMEHGLDLAPPIASLRWQANGHIAKDKDMRDSSVEISLDETNKIREELGLKPLPVDKLSPAKHRTGSSKGRNANILTAVLTLIKELDQDTLEVVANACKDRLESL
;
A
#
# COMPACT_ATOMS: atom_id res chain seq x y z
N MET A 1 -42.60 -25.17 37.55
CA MET A 1 -41.52 -25.84 36.78
C MET A 1 -40.81 -24.77 35.99
N ILE A 2 -39.66 -24.37 36.54
CA ILE A 2 -38.44 -23.80 35.95
C ILE A 2 -38.59 -23.03 34.62
N GLN A 3 -38.46 -21.70 34.73
CA GLN A 3 -38.00 -20.82 33.65
C GLN A 3 -36.52 -21.14 33.39
N GLU A 4 -36.18 -21.58 32.18
CA GLU A 4 -34.79 -21.66 31.74
C GLU A 4 -34.32 -20.26 31.33
N SER A 5 -33.29 -19.82 32.03
CA SER A 5 -32.63 -18.53 31.95
C SER A 5 -31.77 -18.39 30.69
N GLU A 6 -32.04 -17.33 29.93
CA GLU A 6 -31.08 -16.70 29.02
C GLU A 6 -29.80 -16.32 29.78
N ALA A 7 -28.69 -16.99 29.49
CA ALA A 7 -27.38 -16.59 29.97
C ALA A 7 -26.26 -17.05 29.02
N GLU A 8 -26.26 -16.57 27.77
CA GLU A 8 -25.06 -16.71 26.91
C GLU A 8 -25.03 -15.69 25.74
N PRO A 9 -24.65 -14.42 26.01
CA PRO A 9 -23.87 -13.69 25.01
C PRO A 9 -22.65 -12.93 25.57
N ALA A 10 -22.38 -13.01 26.88
CA ALA A 10 -21.32 -12.21 27.51
C ALA A 10 -19.89 -12.75 27.30
N ALA A 11 -19.72 -14.07 27.12
CA ALA A 11 -18.40 -14.68 26.97
C ALA A 11 -17.78 -14.47 25.57
N GLU A 12 -18.60 -14.44 24.53
CA GLU A 12 -18.15 -14.23 23.15
C GLU A 12 -17.73 -12.78 22.88
N SER A 13 -18.37 -11.81 23.56
CA SER A 13 -17.98 -10.40 23.53
C SER A 13 -16.66 -10.11 24.28
N ALA A 14 -16.27 -10.94 25.25
CA ALA A 14 -15.01 -10.76 25.98
C ALA A 14 -13.80 -11.27 25.19
N ALA A 15 -13.97 -12.36 24.43
CA ALA A 15 -12.92 -12.90 23.56
C ALA A 15 -12.64 -12.01 22.34
N ALA A 16 -13.67 -11.37 21.76
CA ALA A 16 -13.51 -10.41 20.66
C ALA A 16 -12.79 -9.10 21.07
N ALA A 17 -12.66 -8.83 22.37
CA ALA A 17 -11.94 -7.67 22.90
C ALA A 17 -10.47 -7.97 23.25
N MET A 18 -10.02 -9.23 23.19
CA MET A 18 -8.64 -9.61 23.47
C MET A 18 -7.74 -9.16 22.31
N GLY A 19 -7.04 -8.04 22.50
CA GLY A 19 -6.05 -7.53 21.55
C GLY A 19 -6.47 -6.32 20.72
N LYS A 20 -7.68 -5.78 20.91
CA LYS A 20 -8.06 -4.50 20.30
C LYS A 20 -7.73 -3.33 21.22
N LEU A 21 -7.03 -2.33 20.69
CA LEU A 21 -6.81 -1.08 21.41
C LEU A 21 -8.08 -0.24 21.38
N THR A 22 -8.76 -0.13 22.51
CA THR A 22 -10.01 0.61 22.66
C THR A 22 -9.76 2.07 23.02
N GLU A 23 -10.71 2.95 22.68
CA GLU A 23 -10.66 4.37 23.07
C GLU A 23 -10.45 4.53 24.57
N GLY A 24 -11.20 3.83 25.41
CA GLY A 24 -11.04 3.90 26.88
C GLY A 24 -9.61 3.58 27.35
N GLN A 25 -8.93 2.61 26.73
CA GLN A 25 -7.52 2.31 27.03
C GLN A 25 -6.58 3.43 26.56
N VAL A 26 -6.84 4.03 25.40
CA VAL A 26 -6.08 5.17 24.89
C VAL A 26 -6.23 6.36 25.83
N MET A 27 -7.45 6.71 26.22
CA MET A 27 -7.73 7.83 27.11
C MET A 27 -7.07 7.64 28.47
N ALA A 28 -7.15 6.43 29.04
CA ALA A 28 -6.51 6.10 30.30
C ALA A 28 -4.97 6.19 30.22
N LYS A 29 -4.36 5.75 29.11
CA LYS A 29 -2.90 5.79 28.94
C LYS A 29 -2.38 7.18 28.59
N ALA A 30 -3.08 7.90 27.71
CA ALA A 30 -2.71 9.23 27.25
C ALA A 30 -3.03 10.33 28.27
N HIS A 31 -3.84 10.05 29.29
CA HIS A 31 -4.37 11.05 30.24
C HIS A 31 -5.05 12.21 29.51
N SER A 32 -5.68 11.92 28.38
CA SER A 32 -6.37 12.89 27.54
C SER A 32 -7.87 12.71 27.66
N SER A 33 -8.61 13.80 27.45
CA SER A 33 -10.07 13.82 27.33
C SER A 33 -10.56 13.81 25.88
N ASP A 34 -9.64 13.95 24.92
CA ASP A 34 -9.92 13.84 23.48
C ASP A 34 -8.79 13.07 22.74
N LEU A 35 -9.15 12.22 21.79
CA LEU A 35 -8.23 11.50 20.91
C LEU A 35 -7.42 12.45 20.03
N GLU A 36 -8.00 13.58 19.62
CA GLU A 36 -7.30 14.56 18.78
C GLU A 36 -6.14 15.24 19.51
N ASN A 37 -6.16 15.29 20.85
CA ASN A 37 -5.10 15.91 21.65
C ASN A 37 -3.97 14.94 22.02
N VAL A 38 -4.12 13.65 21.70
CA VAL A 38 -3.11 12.63 22.03
C VAL A 38 -1.91 12.78 21.11
N LYS A 39 -0.79 13.24 21.68
CA LYS A 39 0.49 13.35 20.96
C LYS A 39 1.41 12.16 21.15
N LYS A 40 1.32 11.51 22.31
CA LYS A 40 2.21 10.41 22.69
C LYS A 40 1.39 9.29 23.28
N LEU A 41 1.61 8.07 22.79
CA LEU A 41 0.94 6.90 23.31
C LEU A 41 1.92 5.75 23.51
N ASN A 42 1.86 5.14 24.69
CA ASN A 42 2.64 3.95 25.03
C ASN A 42 1.70 2.78 25.39
N CYS A 43 1.62 1.84 24.46
CA CYS A 43 0.87 0.60 24.55
C CYS A 43 1.82 -0.60 24.38
N TRP A 44 2.95 -0.57 25.10
CA TRP A 44 3.88 -1.68 25.18
C TRP A 44 3.26 -2.90 25.87
N CYS A 45 3.52 -4.11 25.35
CA CYS A 45 3.19 -5.38 26.00
C CYS A 45 1.69 -5.56 26.31
N GLY A 46 0.83 -5.54 25.29
CA GLY A 46 -0.63 -5.66 25.43
C GLY A 46 -1.30 -6.70 24.55
N GLU A 47 -0.52 -7.57 23.88
CA GLU A 47 -1.02 -8.56 22.91
C GLU A 47 -1.92 -7.93 21.82
N LEU A 48 -1.65 -6.66 21.49
CA LEU A 48 -2.48 -5.91 20.56
C LEU A 48 -2.35 -6.47 19.14
N THR A 49 -3.49 -6.73 18.51
CA THR A 49 -3.64 -7.16 17.12
C THR A 49 -4.33 -6.08 16.30
N ASP A 50 -5.35 -5.42 16.86
CA ASP A 50 -6.11 -4.35 16.21
C ASP A 50 -5.75 -2.99 16.81
N VAL A 51 -5.16 -2.14 15.97
CA VAL A 51 -4.74 -0.78 16.29
C VAL A 51 -5.40 0.28 15.40
N SER A 52 -6.55 -0.07 14.81
CA SER A 52 -7.35 0.80 13.94
C SER A 52 -7.74 2.15 14.58
N ILE A 53 -7.73 2.24 15.90
CA ILE A 53 -7.97 3.48 16.64
C ILE A 53 -6.98 4.61 16.27
N PHE A 54 -5.77 4.29 15.79
CA PHE A 54 -4.81 5.29 15.32
C PHE A 54 -5.32 6.11 14.13
N ARG A 55 -6.28 5.59 13.36
CA ARG A 55 -6.92 6.35 12.26
C ARG A 55 -7.69 7.59 12.76
N GLN A 56 -8.03 7.63 14.05
CA GLN A 56 -8.77 8.73 14.69
C GLN A 56 -7.85 9.69 15.46
N MET A 57 -6.52 9.50 15.42
CA MET A 57 -5.56 10.31 16.17
C MET A 57 -4.59 11.06 15.23
N PRO A 58 -5.04 12.08 14.48
CA PRO A 58 -4.23 12.73 13.44
C PRO A 58 -3.03 13.51 13.99
N ASN A 59 -3.05 13.91 15.27
CA ASN A 59 -2.01 14.69 15.92
C ASN A 59 -0.99 13.85 16.70
N ILE A 60 -1.06 12.52 16.59
CA ILE A 60 -0.10 11.66 17.27
C ILE A 60 1.29 11.81 16.65
N GLU A 61 2.28 12.02 17.51
CA GLU A 61 3.68 12.27 17.15
C GLU A 61 4.56 11.09 17.54
N VAL A 62 4.27 10.41 18.65
CA VAL A 62 5.07 9.29 19.18
C VAL A 62 4.19 8.10 19.54
N ILE A 63 4.45 6.95 18.93
CA ILE A 63 3.75 5.70 19.22
C ILE A 63 4.75 4.64 19.66
N ASN A 64 4.51 4.05 20.81
CA ASN A 64 5.17 2.80 21.21
C ASN A 64 4.15 1.68 21.37
N VAL A 65 4.21 0.72 20.46
CA VAL A 65 3.40 -0.52 20.42
C VAL A 65 4.31 -1.74 20.30
N SER A 66 5.51 -1.66 20.88
CA SER A 66 6.44 -2.79 20.87
C SER A 66 5.87 -3.97 21.69
N VAL A 67 6.34 -5.19 21.40
CA VAL A 67 5.93 -6.42 22.10
C VAL A 67 4.41 -6.60 22.05
N ASN A 68 3.86 -6.63 20.84
CA ASN A 68 2.46 -6.90 20.57
C ASN A 68 2.37 -7.93 19.42
N SER A 69 1.18 -8.13 18.87
CA SER A 69 0.90 -9.09 17.81
C SER A 69 0.42 -8.41 16.52
N ILE A 70 0.89 -7.20 16.25
CA ILE A 70 0.49 -6.40 15.08
C ILE A 70 1.09 -7.02 13.82
N THR A 71 0.28 -7.19 12.78
CA THR A 71 0.68 -7.84 11.52
C THR A 71 0.81 -6.87 10.34
N THR A 72 0.22 -5.67 10.43
CA THR A 72 0.18 -4.68 9.35
C THR A 72 0.55 -3.28 9.83
N LEU A 73 1.09 -2.47 8.92
CA LEU A 73 1.42 -1.06 9.14
C LEU A 73 0.36 -0.08 8.59
N GLU A 74 -0.73 -0.59 7.98
CA GLU A 74 -1.74 0.23 7.30
C GLU A 74 -2.34 1.33 8.19
N ASP A 75 -2.68 1.01 9.44
CA ASP A 75 -3.34 1.94 10.36
C ASP A 75 -2.50 3.20 10.65
N PHE A 76 -1.17 3.07 10.61
CA PHE A 76 -0.26 4.20 10.87
C PHE A 76 -0.16 5.16 9.68
N ALA A 77 -0.57 4.76 8.47
CA ALA A 77 -0.58 5.64 7.30
C ALA A 77 -1.50 6.86 7.49
N HIS A 78 -2.47 6.76 8.40
CA HIS A 78 -3.44 7.81 8.72
C HIS A 78 -2.93 8.82 9.76
N CYS A 79 -1.68 8.70 10.23
CA CYS A 79 -1.09 9.58 11.25
C CYS A 79 -0.08 10.56 10.62
N PRO A 80 -0.51 11.67 9.97
CA PRO A 80 0.38 12.55 9.21
C PRO A 80 1.44 13.26 10.07
N ASN A 81 1.20 13.36 11.37
CA ASN A 81 2.10 13.99 12.34
C ASN A 81 3.08 13.03 13.01
N LEU A 82 3.03 11.73 12.68
CA LEU A 82 3.86 10.72 13.31
C LEU A 82 5.34 10.98 13.04
N ALA A 83 6.11 11.13 14.11
CA ALA A 83 7.54 11.39 14.10
C ALA A 83 8.35 10.18 14.58
N GLU A 84 7.81 9.41 15.52
CA GLU A 84 8.48 8.23 16.09
C GLU A 84 7.53 7.05 16.19
N LEU A 85 7.92 5.91 15.59
CA LEU A 85 7.17 4.66 15.63
C LEU A 85 8.04 3.52 16.16
N TYR A 86 7.67 3.01 17.33
CA TYR A 86 8.30 1.85 17.95
C TYR A 86 7.36 0.65 17.87
N ILE A 87 7.70 -0.32 17.02
CA ILE A 87 6.91 -1.54 16.75
C ILE A 87 7.78 -2.81 16.84
N ARG A 88 8.85 -2.75 17.65
CA ARG A 88 9.76 -3.88 17.88
C ARG A 88 9.00 -5.11 18.41
N LYS A 89 9.40 -6.31 17.99
CA LYS A 89 8.83 -7.59 18.46
C LYS A 89 7.31 -7.64 18.23
N ASN A 90 6.92 -7.53 16.97
CA ASN A 90 5.56 -7.72 16.47
C ASN A 90 5.58 -8.81 15.36
N CYS A 91 4.46 -8.98 14.67
CA CYS A 91 4.26 -10.05 13.68
C CYS A 91 4.22 -9.53 12.24
N ILE A 92 4.97 -8.47 11.92
CA ILE A 92 5.03 -7.92 10.56
C ILE A 92 5.82 -8.87 9.66
N GLY A 93 5.11 -9.60 8.81
CA GLY A 93 5.66 -10.65 7.95
C GLY A 93 6.40 -10.13 6.73
N ASP A 94 5.78 -9.19 6.02
CA ASP A 94 6.22 -8.71 4.72
C ASP A 94 6.87 -7.32 4.83
N LEU A 95 8.00 -7.14 4.17
CA LEU A 95 8.67 -5.85 4.08
C LEU A 95 7.89 -4.85 3.22
N ALA A 96 7.00 -5.32 2.33
CA ALA A 96 6.11 -4.46 1.54
C ALA A 96 5.23 -3.55 2.41
N GLU A 97 4.94 -3.92 3.66
CA GLU A 97 4.15 -3.11 4.60
C GLU A 97 4.77 -1.72 4.85
N ILE A 98 6.07 -1.54 4.64
CA ILE A 98 6.75 -0.24 4.72
C ILE A 98 6.16 0.77 3.73
N TRP A 99 5.56 0.28 2.64
CA TRP A 99 4.90 1.13 1.65
C TRP A 99 3.83 2.04 2.27
N TYR A 100 3.13 1.57 3.31
CA TYR A 100 2.12 2.38 4.02
C TYR A 100 2.72 3.62 4.71
N LEU A 101 3.99 3.54 5.13
CA LEU A 101 4.67 4.62 5.85
C LEU A 101 5.32 5.66 4.92
N ARG A 102 5.39 5.41 3.61
CA ARG A 102 6.13 6.26 2.63
C ARG A 102 5.68 7.72 2.61
N ASN A 103 4.41 7.97 2.94
CA ASN A 103 3.82 9.31 2.90
C ASN A 103 4.01 10.08 4.21
N LEU A 104 4.53 9.44 5.26
CA LEU A 104 4.75 10.05 6.58
C LEU A 104 6.03 10.89 6.57
N ARG A 105 5.93 12.11 6.03
CA ARG A 105 7.09 13.02 5.85
C ARG A 105 7.78 13.41 7.15
N LYS A 106 7.09 13.33 8.28
CA LYS A 106 7.62 13.68 9.61
C LYS A 106 8.26 12.50 10.34
N LEU A 107 8.09 11.27 9.86
CA LEU A 107 8.60 10.07 10.51
C LEU A 107 10.13 10.07 10.48
N ARG A 108 10.78 10.22 11.64
CA ARG A 108 12.24 10.28 11.78
C ARG A 108 12.83 9.06 12.48
N VAL A 109 12.06 8.41 13.35
CA VAL A 109 12.51 7.23 14.10
C VAL A 109 11.57 6.07 13.82
N LEU A 110 12.13 4.94 13.40
CA LEU A 110 11.40 3.70 13.18
C LEU A 110 12.15 2.55 13.85
N TRP A 111 11.44 1.72 14.60
CA TRP A 111 12.00 0.53 15.21
C TRP A 111 11.13 -0.68 14.90
N LEU A 112 11.66 -1.57 14.07
CA LEU A 112 11.03 -2.75 13.49
C LEU A 112 11.80 -4.04 13.80
N ALA A 113 12.97 -3.97 14.46
CA ALA A 113 13.71 -5.14 14.91
C ALA A 113 12.81 -6.18 15.62
N ASP A 114 13.22 -7.44 15.57
CA ASP A 114 12.44 -8.59 16.08
C ASP A 114 11.06 -8.76 15.41
N ASN A 115 10.85 -8.21 14.20
CA ASN A 115 9.75 -8.60 13.30
C ASN A 115 10.27 -9.55 12.21
N PRO A 116 9.44 -10.48 11.71
CA PRO A 116 9.84 -11.37 10.61
C PRO A 116 10.34 -10.63 9.35
N CYS A 117 9.79 -9.46 9.04
CA CYS A 117 10.23 -8.62 7.90
C CYS A 117 11.67 -8.09 8.04
N ALA A 118 12.20 -8.04 9.26
CA ALA A 118 13.54 -7.53 9.55
C ALA A 118 14.65 -8.58 9.36
N ALA A 119 14.30 -9.82 9.05
CA ALA A 119 15.27 -10.92 8.90
C ALA A 119 15.98 -10.96 7.53
N GLY A 120 15.55 -10.17 6.54
CA GLY A 120 16.09 -10.21 5.17
C GLY A 120 17.37 -9.38 4.96
N ASP A 121 18.26 -9.85 4.07
CA ASP A 121 19.56 -9.23 3.78
C ASP A 121 19.46 -7.78 3.24
N HIS A 122 18.35 -7.46 2.57
CA HIS A 122 18.11 -6.13 1.99
C HIS A 122 17.22 -5.25 2.86
N TYR A 123 16.90 -5.67 4.09
CA TYR A 123 15.97 -5.00 4.97
C TYR A 123 16.31 -3.52 5.16
N ARG A 124 17.52 -3.23 5.68
CA ARG A 124 17.92 -1.86 6.03
C ARG A 124 17.96 -0.95 4.80
N LEU A 125 18.55 -1.41 3.69
CA LEU A 125 18.63 -0.63 2.45
C LEU A 125 17.24 -0.36 1.87
N THR A 126 16.37 -1.36 1.86
CA THR A 126 15.00 -1.23 1.34
C THR A 126 14.18 -0.25 2.19
N VAL A 127 14.25 -0.33 3.52
CA VAL A 127 13.55 0.61 4.41
C VAL A 127 14.03 2.04 4.17
N LEU A 128 15.35 2.26 4.07
CA LEU A 128 15.92 3.60 3.85
C LEU A 128 15.60 4.16 2.47
N ARG A 129 15.46 3.30 1.44
CA ARG A 129 15.00 3.72 0.12
C ARG A 129 13.55 4.20 0.15
N MET A 130 12.68 3.47 0.85
CA MET A 130 11.25 3.82 0.97
C MET A 130 11.02 5.02 1.89
N LEU A 131 11.87 5.19 2.90
CA LEU A 131 11.82 6.23 3.92
C LEU A 131 13.15 6.99 3.98
N PRO A 132 13.49 7.79 2.95
CA PRO A 132 14.76 8.53 2.89
C PRO A 132 14.85 9.61 3.98
N ASN A 133 13.70 10.02 4.51
CA ASN A 133 13.56 10.89 5.65
C ASN A 133 13.65 10.13 6.99
N LEU A 134 14.44 9.06 7.12
CA LEU A 134 14.65 8.43 8.42
C LEU A 134 15.98 8.90 9.05
N GLN A 135 15.98 9.26 10.33
CA GLN A 135 17.19 9.60 11.10
C GLN A 135 17.72 8.41 11.90
N LYS A 136 16.83 7.51 12.31
CA LYS A 136 17.17 6.38 13.17
C LYS A 136 16.30 5.18 12.82
N LEU A 137 16.96 4.05 12.56
CA LEU A 137 16.33 2.77 12.27
C LEU A 137 16.89 1.72 13.24
N ASP A 138 16.00 1.03 13.96
CA ASP A 138 16.36 -0.07 14.89
C ASP A 138 17.43 0.30 15.92
N ASN A 139 17.26 1.49 16.49
CA ASN A 139 18.19 2.09 17.42
C ASN A 139 19.56 2.49 16.84
N VAL A 140 19.76 2.37 15.52
CA VAL A 140 20.98 2.77 14.81
C VAL A 140 20.73 4.07 14.03
N LEU A 141 21.63 5.04 14.19
CA LEU A 141 21.57 6.28 13.41
C LEU A 141 21.71 5.98 11.91
N VAL A 142 20.98 6.72 11.10
CA VAL A 142 21.04 6.64 9.64
C VAL A 142 21.97 7.74 9.15
N THR A 143 22.96 7.35 8.37
CA THR A 143 23.90 8.28 7.73
C THR A 143 23.46 8.61 6.31
N ASN A 144 23.84 9.78 5.79
CA ASN A 144 23.54 10.15 4.41
C ASN A 144 24.17 9.17 3.40
N ASP A 145 25.34 8.60 3.71
CA ASP A 145 25.99 7.60 2.86
C ASP A 145 25.18 6.31 2.77
N GLU A 146 24.55 5.88 3.87
CA GLU A 146 23.63 4.74 3.85
C GLU A 146 22.39 5.03 3.00
N VAL A 147 21.83 6.23 3.10
CA VAL A 147 20.68 6.64 2.28
C VAL A 147 21.05 6.64 0.80
N ASN A 148 22.22 7.17 0.44
CA ASN A 148 22.69 7.16 -0.95
C ASN A 148 22.84 5.72 -1.48
N ARG A 149 23.46 4.82 -0.69
CA ARG A 149 23.55 3.39 -1.06
C ARG A 149 22.17 2.73 -1.18
N ALA A 150 21.23 3.10 -0.32
CA ALA A 150 19.85 2.61 -0.39
C ALA A 150 19.11 3.10 -1.66
N MET A 151 19.39 4.31 -2.12
CA MET A 151 18.84 4.84 -3.38
C MET A 151 19.41 4.15 -4.63
N GLU A 152 20.58 3.51 -4.52
CA GLU A 152 21.19 2.74 -5.61
C GLU A 152 20.84 1.25 -5.56
N HIS A 153 20.85 0.66 -4.35
CA HIS A 153 20.79 -0.79 -4.15
C HIS A 153 19.55 -1.27 -3.39
N GLY A 154 18.75 -0.37 -2.81
CA GLY A 154 17.51 -0.73 -2.14
C GLY A 154 16.44 -1.19 -3.12
N LEU A 155 15.58 -2.10 -2.67
CA LEU A 155 14.45 -2.55 -3.48
C LEU A 155 13.34 -1.51 -3.45
N ASP A 156 12.76 -1.21 -4.61
CA ASP A 156 11.55 -0.40 -4.68
C ASP A 156 10.33 -1.30 -4.42
N LEU A 157 9.65 -1.07 -3.31
CA LEU A 157 8.53 -1.90 -2.90
C LEU A 157 7.25 -1.44 -3.57
N ALA A 158 6.55 -2.38 -4.19
CA ALA A 158 5.18 -2.19 -4.63
C ALA A 158 4.23 -2.16 -3.41
N PRO A 159 3.02 -1.58 -3.54
CA PRO A 159 2.00 -1.68 -2.51
C PRO A 159 1.72 -3.16 -2.16
N PRO A 160 1.56 -3.53 -0.88
CA PRO A 160 1.16 -4.88 -0.48
C PRO A 160 -0.09 -5.33 -1.24
N ILE A 161 -0.19 -6.59 -1.64
CA ILE A 161 -1.30 -7.10 -2.46
C ILE A 161 -2.68 -6.81 -1.83
N ALA A 162 -2.76 -6.74 -0.50
CA ALA A 162 -3.95 -6.32 0.24
C ALA A 162 -4.44 -4.90 -0.15
N SER A 163 -3.52 -3.96 -0.39
CA SER A 163 -3.84 -2.58 -0.79
C SER A 163 -4.35 -2.45 -2.24
N LEU A 164 -4.06 -3.41 -3.13
CA LEU A 164 -4.60 -3.45 -4.49
C LEU A 164 -6.12 -3.73 -4.52
N ARG A 165 -6.66 -4.42 -3.51
CA ARG A 165 -8.12 -4.62 -3.38
C ARG A 165 -8.87 -3.31 -3.09
N TRP A 166 -8.24 -2.34 -2.44
CA TRP A 166 -8.85 -1.04 -2.14
C TRP A 166 -8.90 -0.14 -3.38
N GLN A 167 -7.83 -0.14 -4.18
CA GLN A 167 -7.73 0.68 -5.41
C GLN A 167 -8.69 0.23 -6.52
N ALA A 168 -9.13 -1.03 -6.52
CA ALA A 168 -10.14 -1.51 -7.46
C ALA A 168 -11.56 -1.00 -7.14
N ASN A 169 -11.85 -0.65 -5.87
CA ASN A 169 -13.21 -0.35 -5.40
C ASN A 169 -13.42 1.06 -4.80
N GLY A 170 -12.40 1.92 -4.73
CA GLY A 170 -12.55 3.26 -4.11
C GLY A 170 -11.72 4.35 -4.76
N HIS A 171 -12.41 5.33 -5.34
CA HIS A 171 -11.94 6.67 -5.72
C HIS A 171 -10.86 6.81 -6.81
N ILE A 172 -11.36 7.21 -7.99
CA ILE A 172 -10.68 8.13 -8.92
C ILE A 172 -10.54 9.47 -8.19
N ALA A 173 -9.52 9.61 -7.34
CA ALA A 173 -9.09 10.91 -6.84
C ALA A 173 -8.24 11.58 -7.92
N LYS A 174 -8.71 12.74 -8.37
CA LYS A 174 -8.00 13.63 -9.29
C LYS A 174 -6.83 14.27 -8.55
N ASP A 175 -5.63 13.73 -8.68
CA ASP A 175 -4.41 14.52 -8.52
C ASP A 175 -3.89 14.89 -9.90
N LYS A 176 -4.20 16.12 -10.28
CA LYS A 176 -3.53 16.87 -11.34
C LYS A 176 -2.13 17.22 -10.84
N ASP A 177 -1.22 17.38 -11.80
CA ASP A 177 0.09 18.02 -11.68
C ASP A 177 1.27 17.09 -11.37
N MET A 178 1.77 16.39 -12.40
CA MET A 178 3.15 16.63 -12.86
C MET A 178 3.44 16.00 -14.24
N ARG A 179 3.40 16.87 -15.26
CA ARG A 179 4.12 16.84 -16.56
C ARG A 179 4.15 15.52 -17.34
N ASP A 180 3.20 15.37 -18.26
CA ASP A 180 3.43 14.65 -19.52
C ASP A 180 3.42 15.67 -20.66
N SER A 181 4.60 15.96 -21.19
CA SER A 181 4.77 16.69 -22.44
C SER A 181 4.49 15.74 -23.60
N SER A 182 3.21 15.54 -23.92
CA SER A 182 2.76 14.88 -25.14
C SER A 182 2.04 15.91 -26.00
N VAL A 183 2.58 16.15 -27.19
CA VAL A 183 2.04 17.07 -28.20
C VAL A 183 0.74 16.48 -28.75
N GLU A 184 -0.40 17.09 -28.44
CA GLU A 184 -1.69 16.78 -29.08
C GLU A 184 -1.75 17.50 -30.43
N ILE A 185 -1.63 16.76 -31.54
CA ILE A 185 -1.85 17.28 -32.90
C ILE A 185 -3.36 17.33 -33.15
N SER A 186 -3.87 18.49 -33.54
CA SER A 186 -5.31 18.73 -33.74
C SER A 186 -5.85 17.96 -34.95
N LEU A 187 -7.13 17.58 -34.92
CA LEU A 187 -7.84 17.00 -36.06
C LEU A 187 -7.78 17.89 -37.32
N ASP A 188 -7.62 19.19 -37.15
CA ASP A 188 -7.44 20.15 -38.25
C ASP A 188 -6.08 20.01 -38.93
N GLU A 189 -5.02 19.73 -38.16
CA GLU A 189 -3.68 19.46 -38.70
C GLU A 189 -3.67 18.12 -39.45
N THR A 190 -4.44 17.15 -38.96
CA THR A 190 -4.59 15.83 -39.60
C THR A 190 -5.30 15.92 -40.95
N ASN A 191 -6.33 16.77 -41.06
CA ASN A 191 -7.04 16.96 -42.33
C ASN A 191 -6.23 17.77 -43.35
N LYS A 192 -5.39 18.73 -42.91
CA LYS A 192 -4.44 19.44 -43.79
C LYS A 192 -3.44 18.50 -44.44
N ILE A 193 -2.86 17.57 -43.68
CA ILE A 193 -1.91 16.58 -44.22
C ILE A 193 -2.60 15.63 -45.22
N ARG A 194 -3.86 15.27 -44.97
CA ARG A 194 -4.65 14.42 -45.88
C ARG A 194 -4.86 15.07 -47.24
N GLU A 195 -5.11 16.37 -47.24
CA GLU A 195 -5.35 17.15 -48.46
C GLU A 195 -4.07 17.29 -49.30
N GLU A 196 -2.91 17.51 -48.67
CA GLU A 196 -1.61 17.51 -49.36
C GLU A 196 -1.26 16.16 -50.01
N LEU A 197 -1.76 15.05 -49.44
CA LEU A 197 -1.58 13.69 -49.96
C LEU A 197 -2.68 13.26 -50.95
N GLY A 198 -3.60 14.16 -51.34
CA GLY A 198 -4.67 13.89 -52.31
C GLY A 198 -5.79 12.98 -51.79
N LEU A 199 -5.91 12.84 -50.47
CA LEU A 199 -6.92 12.02 -49.81
C LEU A 199 -8.09 12.90 -49.34
N LYS A 200 -9.32 12.35 -49.38
CA LYS A 200 -10.52 13.07 -48.95
C LYS A 200 -10.47 13.38 -47.43
N PRO A 201 -10.82 14.62 -47.01
CA PRO A 201 -10.89 14.98 -45.59
C PRO A 201 -12.00 14.22 -44.87
N LEU A 202 -11.82 13.97 -43.58
CA LEU A 202 -12.81 13.27 -42.75
C LEU A 202 -13.97 14.22 -42.37
N PRO A 203 -15.24 13.77 -42.44
CA PRO A 203 -16.41 14.61 -42.17
C PRO A 203 -16.58 14.90 -40.66
N VAL A 204 -17.00 16.13 -40.35
CA VAL A 204 -16.96 16.71 -39.00
C VAL A 204 -18.26 16.53 -38.19
N ASP A 205 -19.32 15.94 -38.75
CA ASP A 205 -20.64 15.96 -38.10
C ASP A 205 -21.25 14.58 -37.82
N LYS A 206 -21.26 14.27 -36.51
CA LYS A 206 -22.17 13.42 -35.71
C LYS A 206 -21.40 12.46 -34.81
N LEU A 207 -20.75 13.00 -33.78
CA LEU A 207 -20.88 12.52 -32.40
C LEU A 207 -20.25 13.54 -31.43
N SER A 208 -21.02 14.01 -30.45
CA SER A 208 -20.49 14.59 -29.21
C SER A 208 -21.46 14.20 -28.08
N PRO A 209 -21.01 13.96 -26.83
CA PRO A 209 -19.75 13.37 -26.38
C PRO A 209 -20.05 12.14 -25.50
N ALA A 210 -19.82 10.93 -25.98
CA ALA A 210 -19.86 9.73 -25.14
C ALA A 210 -18.43 9.37 -24.71
N LYS A 211 -18.19 9.41 -23.39
CA LYS A 211 -16.99 8.91 -22.73
C LYS A 211 -16.59 7.54 -23.30
N HIS A 212 -15.59 7.51 -24.16
CA HIS A 212 -14.85 6.29 -24.47
C HIS A 212 -13.39 6.52 -24.11
N ARG A 213 -13.00 5.85 -23.03
CA ARG A 213 -11.61 5.61 -22.65
C ARG A 213 -10.88 5.07 -23.88
N THR A 214 -9.96 5.85 -24.44
CA THR A 214 -8.97 5.35 -25.39
C THR A 214 -7.99 4.49 -24.61
N GLY A 215 -8.30 3.20 -24.48
CA GLY A 215 -7.34 2.20 -24.04
C GLY A 215 -6.19 2.17 -25.03
N SER A 216 -5.07 2.79 -24.66
CA SER A 216 -3.78 2.63 -25.33
C SER A 216 -3.52 1.16 -25.63
N SER A 217 -3.06 0.83 -26.84
CA SER A 217 -2.76 -0.56 -27.22
C SER A 217 -1.76 -1.24 -26.26
N LYS A 218 -0.91 -0.44 -25.60
CA LYS A 218 -0.04 -0.89 -24.49
C LYS A 218 -0.84 -1.41 -23.29
N GLY A 219 -1.99 -0.82 -22.98
CA GLY A 219 -2.87 -1.23 -21.89
C GLY A 219 -3.65 -2.52 -22.18
N ARG A 220 -4.01 -2.79 -23.44
CA ARG A 220 -4.64 -4.07 -23.81
C ARG A 220 -3.68 -5.25 -23.62
N ASN A 221 -2.44 -5.11 -24.10
CA ASN A 221 -1.44 -6.16 -23.92
C ASN A 221 -1.05 -6.32 -22.44
N ALA A 222 -0.98 -5.23 -21.67
CA ALA A 222 -0.75 -5.28 -20.23
C ALA A 222 -1.89 -6.00 -19.47
N ASN A 223 -3.15 -5.73 -19.82
CA ASN A 223 -4.29 -6.40 -19.20
C ASN A 223 -4.34 -7.90 -19.56
N ILE A 224 -4.02 -8.25 -20.81
CA ILE A 224 -3.94 -9.64 -21.26
C ILE A 224 -2.79 -10.35 -20.53
N LEU A 225 -1.61 -9.72 -20.41
CA LEU A 225 -0.47 -10.29 -19.70
C LEU A 225 -0.80 -10.54 -18.22
N THR A 226 -1.44 -9.58 -17.54
CA THR A 226 -1.86 -9.74 -16.14
C THR A 226 -2.86 -10.88 -15.97
N ALA A 227 -3.82 -11.02 -16.89
CA ALA A 227 -4.77 -12.13 -16.86
C ALA A 227 -4.07 -13.48 -17.07
N VAL A 228 -3.16 -13.58 -18.04
CA VAL A 228 -2.37 -14.79 -18.31
C VAL A 228 -1.52 -15.19 -17.10
N LEU A 229 -0.79 -14.24 -16.49
CA LEU A 229 0.05 -14.50 -15.32
C LEU A 229 -0.75 -14.90 -14.07
N THR A 230 -1.99 -14.45 -13.95
CA THR A 230 -2.88 -14.84 -12.84
C THR A 230 -3.37 -16.27 -13.04
N LEU A 231 -3.78 -16.63 -14.26
CA LEU A 231 -4.26 -17.97 -14.58
C LEU A 231 -3.15 -19.03 -14.47
N ILE A 232 -1.90 -18.68 -14.80
CA ILE A 232 -0.73 -19.58 -14.68
C ILE A 232 -0.52 -20.09 -13.23
N LYS A 233 -0.89 -19.30 -12.21
CA LYS A 233 -0.72 -19.69 -10.80
C LYS A 233 -1.69 -20.77 -10.33
N GLU A 234 -2.77 -20.99 -11.07
CA GLU A 234 -3.83 -21.97 -10.76
C GLU A 234 -3.65 -23.29 -11.55
N LEU A 235 -2.59 -23.41 -12.34
CA LEU A 235 -2.30 -24.59 -13.16
C LEU A 235 -1.35 -25.56 -12.43
N ASP A 236 -1.56 -26.86 -12.64
CA ASP A 236 -0.67 -27.91 -12.16
C ASP A 236 0.56 -28.07 -13.09
N GLN A 237 1.52 -28.88 -12.66
CA GLN A 237 2.80 -29.04 -13.36
C GLN A 237 2.63 -29.55 -14.81
N ASP A 238 1.72 -30.50 -15.02
CA ASP A 238 1.49 -31.12 -16.32
C ASP A 238 0.80 -30.15 -17.29
N THR A 239 -0.18 -29.37 -16.82
CA THR A 239 -0.84 -28.34 -17.65
C THR A 239 0.06 -27.14 -17.93
N LEU A 240 0.97 -26.79 -17.01
CA LEU A 240 1.95 -25.73 -17.23
C LEU A 240 2.95 -26.07 -18.34
N GLU A 241 3.35 -27.34 -18.44
CA GLU A 241 4.25 -27.82 -19.50
C GLU A 241 3.57 -27.76 -20.88
N VAL A 242 2.27 -28.06 -20.96
CA VAL A 242 1.49 -27.90 -22.21
C VAL A 242 1.41 -26.43 -22.64
N VAL A 243 1.16 -25.51 -21.69
CA VAL A 243 1.14 -24.07 -21.97
C VAL A 243 2.52 -23.57 -22.43
N ALA A 244 3.60 -24.03 -21.80
CA ALA A 244 4.96 -23.66 -22.18
C ALA A 244 5.31 -24.11 -23.62
N ASN A 245 4.95 -25.34 -23.98
CA ASN A 245 5.14 -25.85 -25.34
C ASN A 245 4.30 -25.07 -26.37
N ALA A 246 3.02 -24.80 -26.07
CA ALA A 246 2.17 -24.01 -26.95
C ALA A 246 2.68 -22.58 -27.17
N CYS A 247 3.24 -21.94 -26.13
CA CYS A 247 3.87 -20.63 -26.24
C CYS A 247 5.13 -20.68 -27.11
N LYS A 248 5.95 -21.74 -26.97
CA LYS A 248 7.16 -21.94 -27.77
C LYS A 248 6.84 -22.14 -29.25
N ASP A 249 5.91 -23.03 -29.57
CA ASP A 249 5.46 -23.29 -30.95
C ASP A 249 4.90 -22.02 -31.60
N ARG A 250 4.16 -21.21 -30.84
CA ARG A 250 3.63 -19.94 -31.33
C ARG A 250 4.73 -18.93 -31.60
N LEU A 251 5.76 -18.87 -30.76
CA LEU A 251 6.90 -17.96 -30.93
C LEU A 251 7.75 -18.35 -32.15
N GLU A 252 7.92 -19.64 -32.42
CA GLU A 252 8.62 -20.15 -33.60
C GLU A 252 7.82 -19.93 -34.91
N SER A 253 6.50 -19.73 -34.81
CA SER A 253 5.62 -19.47 -35.97
C SER A 253 5.45 -17.99 -36.35
N LEU A 254 6.04 -17.06 -35.58
CA LEU A 254 5.97 -15.61 -35.77
C LEU A 254 7.24 -15.08 -36.43
#